data_AF-A0A946GYQ1-F1
#
_entry.id   AF-A0A946GYQ1-F1
#
_cell.length_a   1.000
_cell.length_b   1.000
_cell.length_c   1.000
_cell.angle_alpha   90.00
_cell.angle_beta   90.00
_cell.angle_gamma   90.00
#
_symmetry.space_group_name_H-M   'P 1'
#
loop_
_entity.id
_entity.type
_entity.pdbx_description
1 polymer ?
#
loop_
_entity_poly.entity_id
_entity_poly.type
_entity_poly.pdbx_seq_one_letter_code
_entity_poly.pdbx_strand_id
1 'polypeptide(L)'
;MTDSDITPAEIVDRCQTIMAHAWMVRTFVKHSDEAEDFPELMHLARAVFDTARALETRVDDPAAYLKMLTKKIGKLRAAAEQFRQDAPAASAHTNFQQAVISMDACVDALTRLLHIATTIATDRPV
;
A
#
# COMPACT_ATOMS: atom_id res chain seq x y z
N MET A 1 19.69 -13.43 -4.42
CA MET A 1 18.44 -14.19 -4.33
C MET A 1 17.66 -13.86 -5.60
N THR A 2 17.61 -14.81 -6.54
CA THR A 2 16.83 -14.67 -7.78
C THR A 2 15.34 -14.80 -7.48
N ASP A 3 14.47 -14.12 -8.23
CA ASP A 3 13.01 -14.11 -8.00
C ASP A 3 12.36 -15.50 -8.01
N SER A 4 13.04 -16.55 -8.51
CA SER A 4 12.52 -17.92 -8.60
C SER A 4 12.38 -18.69 -7.27
N ASP A 5 12.96 -18.23 -6.16
CA ASP A 5 12.96 -18.98 -4.89
C ASP A 5 12.07 -18.39 -3.78
N ILE A 6 11.36 -17.29 -4.04
CA ILE A 6 10.53 -16.65 -3.02
C ILE A 6 9.22 -17.40 -2.81
N THR A 7 8.89 -17.69 -1.55
CA THR A 7 7.64 -18.35 -1.16
C THR A 7 6.49 -17.35 -1.01
N PRO A 8 5.22 -17.79 -1.12
CA PRO A 8 4.07 -16.93 -0.83
C PRO A 8 4.10 -16.30 0.57
N ALA A 9 4.59 -17.03 1.57
CA ALA A 9 4.72 -16.51 2.94
C ALA A 9 5.72 -15.34 3.01
N GLU A 10 6.90 -15.48 2.38
CA GLU A 10 7.88 -14.39 2.32
C GLU A 10 7.34 -13.18 1.54
N ILE A 11 6.50 -13.39 0.53
CA ILE A 11 5.80 -12.29 -0.16
C ILE A 11 4.86 -11.55 0.80
N VAL A 12 4.11 -12.28 1.63
CA VAL A 12 3.23 -11.69 2.66
C VAL A 12 4.04 -10.86 3.65
N ASP A 13 5.16 -11.38 4.16
CA ASP A 13 6.02 -10.67 5.11
C ASP A 13 6.56 -9.34 4.52
N ARG A 14 6.95 -9.38 3.24
CA ARG A 14 7.35 -8.16 2.52
C ARG A 14 6.18 -7.19 2.34
N CYS A 15 4.99 -7.69 2.02
CA CYS A 15 3.80 -6.85 1.94
C CYS A 15 3.48 -6.19 3.29
N GLN A 16 3.60 -6.91 4.41
CA GLN A 16 3.40 -6.36 5.75
C GLN A 16 4.41 -5.25 6.05
N THR A 17 5.68 -5.44 5.69
CA THR A 17 6.72 -4.40 5.81
C THR A 17 6.34 -3.14 5.03
N ILE A 18 5.89 -3.29 3.77
CA ILE A 18 5.47 -2.15 2.95
C ILE A 18 4.22 -1.47 3.52
N MET A 19 3.26 -2.24 4.02
CA MET A 19 2.06 -1.68 4.66
C MET A 19 2.39 -0.93 5.95
N ALA A 20 3.45 -1.30 6.69
CA ALA A 20 3.93 -0.53 7.83
C ALA A 20 4.44 0.85 7.41
N HIS A 21 5.15 0.97 6.28
CA HIS A 21 5.55 2.27 5.73
C HIS A 21 4.33 3.11 5.31
N ALA A 22 3.36 2.51 4.61
CA ALA A 22 2.10 3.19 4.28
C ALA A 22 1.36 3.66 5.54
N TRP A 23 1.40 2.89 6.64
CA TRP A 23 0.81 3.27 7.92
C TRP A 23 1.45 4.50 8.54
N MET A 24 2.76 4.68 8.39
CA MET A 24 3.46 5.89 8.84
C MET A 24 2.97 7.11 8.07
N VAL A 25 2.84 7.02 6.73
CA VAL A 25 2.29 8.12 5.92
C VAL A 25 0.84 8.42 6.33
N ARG A 26 0.02 7.40 6.51
CA ARG A 26 -1.35 7.57 7.02
C ARG A 26 -1.37 8.33 8.35
N THR A 27 -0.48 7.96 9.27
CA THR A 27 -0.43 8.57 10.60
C THR A 27 -0.03 10.03 10.51
N PHE A 28 0.93 10.36 9.65
CA PHE A 28 1.28 11.75 9.34
C PHE A 28 0.08 12.52 8.78
N VAL A 29 -0.50 12.06 7.65
CA VAL A 29 -1.60 12.77 6.96
C VAL A 29 -2.84 12.92 7.84
N LYS A 30 -3.17 11.92 8.65
CA LYS A 30 -4.33 11.98 9.55
C LYS A 30 -4.22 13.06 10.62
N HIS A 31 -3.01 13.40 11.04
CA HIS A 31 -2.75 14.32 12.16
C HIS A 31 -2.01 15.59 11.71
N SER A 32 -1.95 15.84 10.40
CA SER A 32 -1.46 17.12 9.89
C SER A 32 -2.53 18.19 10.04
N ASP A 33 -2.14 19.40 10.44
CA ASP A 33 -3.07 20.54 10.55
C ASP A 33 -3.76 20.81 9.20
N GLU A 34 -3.07 20.59 8.08
CA GLU A 34 -3.64 20.77 6.74
C GLU A 34 -4.84 19.86 6.45
N ALA A 35 -5.02 18.76 7.20
CA ALA A 35 -6.19 17.89 7.01
C ALA A 35 -7.50 18.50 7.54
N GLU A 36 -7.43 19.55 8.37
CA GLU A 36 -8.60 20.32 8.82
C GLU A 36 -9.15 21.20 7.69
N ASP A 37 -8.25 21.87 6.97
CA ASP A 37 -8.58 22.79 5.87
C ASP A 37 -8.72 22.06 4.52
N PHE A 38 -8.07 20.90 4.35
CA PHE A 38 -8.09 20.07 3.15
C PHE A 38 -8.56 18.64 3.47
N PRO A 39 -9.88 18.43 3.72
CA PRO A 39 -10.42 17.14 4.13
C PRO A 39 -10.22 16.02 3.10
N GLU A 40 -9.96 16.35 1.84
CA GLU A 40 -9.66 15.41 0.75
C GLU A 40 -8.41 14.57 1.06
N LEU A 41 -7.44 15.12 1.79
CA LEU A 41 -6.23 14.40 2.23
C LEU A 41 -6.58 13.14 3.05
N MET A 42 -7.70 13.16 3.76
CA MET A 42 -8.16 12.03 4.56
C MET A 42 -8.57 10.81 3.72
N HIS A 43 -8.81 10.97 2.41
CA HIS A 43 -9.08 9.85 1.51
C HIS A 43 -7.92 8.85 1.48
N LEU A 44 -6.68 9.35 1.44
CA LEU A 44 -5.49 8.49 1.52
C LEU A 44 -5.44 7.76 2.87
N ALA A 45 -5.61 8.50 3.97
CA ALA A 45 -5.54 7.93 5.32
C ALA A 45 -6.59 6.82 5.55
N ARG A 46 -7.79 6.98 4.98
CA ARG A 46 -8.86 5.98 5.00
C ARG A 46 -8.51 4.77 4.13
N ALA A 47 -8.02 5.00 2.91
CA ALA A 47 -7.66 3.91 1.99
C ALA A 47 -6.54 3.01 2.56
N VAL A 48 -5.52 3.61 3.20
CA VAL A 48 -4.47 2.86 3.89
C VAL A 48 -5.05 2.05 5.06
N PHE A 49 -5.91 2.66 5.88
CA PHE A 49 -6.58 1.97 7.00
C PHE A 49 -7.36 0.74 6.52
N ASP A 50 -8.25 0.94 5.54
CA ASP A 50 -9.15 -0.10 5.03
C ASP A 50 -8.39 -1.23 4.33
N THR A 51 -7.23 -0.92 3.77
CA THR A 51 -6.34 -1.92 3.16
C THR A 51 -5.63 -2.70 4.26
N ALA A 52 -4.97 -2.03 5.22
CA ALA A 52 -4.26 -2.67 6.33
C ALA A 52 -5.19 -3.61 7.12
N ARG A 53 -6.38 -3.12 7.50
CA ARG A 53 -7.36 -3.90 8.26
C ARG A 53 -7.89 -5.12 7.49
N ALA A 54 -8.02 -5.02 6.17
CA ALA A 54 -8.44 -6.15 5.35
C ALA A 54 -7.34 -7.22 5.20
N LEU A 55 -6.07 -6.83 5.29
CA LEU A 55 -4.92 -7.72 5.12
C LEU A 55 -4.53 -8.41 6.43
N GLU A 56 -4.56 -7.68 7.55
CA GLU A 56 -4.17 -8.15 8.88
C GLU A 56 -4.88 -9.44 9.30
N THR A 57 -6.16 -9.59 8.96
CA THR A 57 -6.93 -10.80 9.33
C THR A 57 -6.59 -12.04 8.50
N ARG A 58 -5.56 -12.00 7.66
CA ARG A 58 -5.23 -13.04 6.67
C ARG A 58 -3.73 -13.37 6.63
N VAL A 59 -2.93 -12.84 7.54
CA VAL A 59 -1.46 -12.99 7.52
C VAL A 59 -1.04 -14.47 7.53
N ASP A 60 -1.75 -15.33 8.27
CA ASP A 60 -1.45 -16.76 8.37
C ASP A 60 -1.94 -17.60 7.17
N ASP A 61 -2.65 -16.99 6.21
CA ASP A 61 -3.10 -17.64 4.97
C ASP A 61 -2.61 -16.83 3.75
N PRO A 62 -1.41 -17.16 3.22
CA PRO A 62 -0.83 -16.41 2.11
C PRO A 62 -1.71 -16.34 0.87
N ALA A 63 -2.47 -17.40 0.56
CA ALA A 63 -3.35 -17.40 -0.61
C ALA A 63 -4.53 -16.44 -0.41
N ALA A 64 -5.17 -16.46 0.76
CA ALA A 64 -6.25 -15.53 1.09
C ALA A 64 -5.75 -14.08 1.20
N TYR A 65 -4.56 -13.87 1.75
CA TYR A 65 -3.92 -12.56 1.85
C TYR A 65 -3.71 -11.95 0.47
N LEU A 66 -3.03 -12.68 -0.43
CA LEU A 66 -2.70 -12.18 -1.76
C LEU A 66 -3.96 -11.93 -2.59
N LYS A 67 -4.97 -12.81 -2.49
CA LYS A 67 -6.29 -12.58 -3.10
C LYS A 67 -6.96 -11.32 -2.58
N MET A 68 -6.84 -11.01 -1.29
CA MET A 68 -7.39 -9.79 -0.70
C MET A 68 -6.60 -8.55 -1.16
N LEU A 69 -5.27 -8.63 -1.20
CA LEU A 69 -4.41 -7.56 -1.69
C LEU A 69 -4.76 -7.21 -3.14
N THR A 70 -4.94 -8.20 -4.03
CA THR A 70 -5.40 -7.97 -5.41
C THR A 70 -6.72 -7.18 -5.48
N LYS A 71 -7.66 -7.43 -4.57
CA LYS A 71 -8.93 -6.67 -4.52
C LYS A 71 -8.77 -5.24 -4.02
N LYS A 72 -7.76 -4.99 -3.17
CA LYS A 72 -7.55 -3.70 -2.49
C LYS A 72 -6.59 -2.78 -3.25
N ILE A 73 -5.61 -3.34 -3.97
CA ILE A 73 -4.52 -2.59 -4.60
C ILE A 73 -5.03 -1.51 -5.57
N GLY A 74 -6.11 -1.78 -6.30
CA GLY A 74 -6.71 -0.80 -7.22
C GLY A 74 -7.24 0.44 -6.50
N LYS A 75 -7.92 0.27 -5.36
CA LYS A 75 -8.42 1.39 -4.55
C LYS A 75 -7.29 2.14 -3.85
N LEU A 76 -6.29 1.41 -3.35
CA LEU A 76 -5.11 2.03 -2.74
C LEU A 76 -4.33 2.89 -3.75
N ARG A 77 -4.15 2.38 -4.98
CA ARG A 77 -3.53 3.13 -6.09
C ARG A 77 -4.31 4.40 -6.41
N ALA A 78 -5.63 4.30 -6.56
CA ALA A 78 -6.46 5.47 -6.87
C ALA A 78 -6.35 6.54 -5.78
N ALA A 79 -6.33 6.15 -4.50
CA ALA A 79 -6.14 7.09 -3.40
C ALA A 79 -4.74 7.73 -3.36
N ALA A 80 -3.69 6.96 -3.66
CA ALA A 80 -2.33 7.49 -3.76
C ALA A 80 -2.21 8.49 -4.92
N GLU A 81 -2.84 8.20 -6.06
CA GLU A 81 -2.85 9.11 -7.21
C GLU A 81 -3.60 10.41 -6.92
N GLN A 82 -4.76 10.32 -6.27
CA GLN A 82 -5.50 11.52 -5.85
C GLN A 82 -4.66 12.34 -4.85
N PHE A 83 -4.03 11.68 -3.88
CA PHE A 83 -3.16 12.36 -2.92
C PHE A 83 -1.97 13.07 -3.57
N ARG A 84 -1.40 12.51 -4.65
CA ARG A 84 -0.35 13.17 -5.44
C ARG A 84 -0.80 14.53 -5.98
N GLN A 85 -2.08 14.67 -6.31
CA GLN A 85 -2.68 15.89 -6.85
C GLN A 85 -3.08 16.87 -5.73
N ASP A 86 -3.63 16.35 -4.63
CA ASP A 86 -4.15 17.16 -3.53
C ASP A 86 -3.04 17.70 -2.61
N ALA A 87 -2.00 16.90 -2.34
CA ALA A 87 -0.96 17.25 -1.38
C ALA A 87 -0.23 18.58 -1.72
N PRO A 88 0.17 18.86 -2.98
CA PRO A 88 0.77 20.15 -3.34
C PRO A 88 -0.17 21.35 -3.22
N ALA A 89 -1.49 21.13 -3.33
CA ALA A 89 -2.49 22.18 -3.14
C ALA A 89 -2.70 22.49 -1.65
N ALA A 90 -2.58 21.46 -0.80
CA ALA A 90 -2.71 21.61 0.64
C ALA A 90 -1.45 22.20 1.30
N SER A 91 -0.26 21.79 0.86
CA SER A 91 0.99 22.20 1.50
C SER A 91 2.20 22.08 0.58
N ALA A 92 3.08 23.08 0.62
CA ALA A 92 4.39 23.02 -0.04
C ALA A 92 5.47 22.36 0.84
N HIS A 93 5.14 21.95 2.07
CA HIS A 93 6.10 21.38 3.01
C HIS A 93 6.72 20.07 2.50
N THR A 94 8.00 19.87 2.78
CA THR A 94 8.76 18.68 2.37
C THR A 94 8.10 17.39 2.85
N ASN A 95 7.42 17.38 4.01
CA ASN A 95 6.73 16.20 4.52
C ASN A 95 5.64 15.69 3.57
N PHE A 96 4.86 16.58 2.95
CA PHE A 96 3.84 16.19 1.98
C PHE A 96 4.45 15.66 0.68
N GLN A 97 5.53 16.28 0.22
CA GLN A 97 6.28 15.79 -0.94
C GLN A 97 6.84 14.37 -0.70
N GLN A 98 7.41 14.13 0.49
CA GLN A 98 7.93 12.82 0.86
C GLN A 98 6.81 11.79 1.10
N ALA A 99 5.66 12.22 1.63
CA ALA A 99 4.49 11.37 1.79
C ALA A 99 3.98 10.86 0.43
N VAL A 100 3.93 11.72 -0.59
CA VAL A 100 3.56 11.34 -1.96
C VAL A 100 4.54 10.30 -2.51
N ILE A 101 5.84 10.60 -2.49
CA ILE A 101 6.89 9.68 -2.98
C ILE A 101 6.83 8.33 -2.25
N SER A 102 6.64 8.36 -0.93
CA SER A 102 6.57 7.16 -0.11
C SER A 102 5.36 6.30 -0.45
N MET A 103 4.18 6.91 -0.64
CA MET A 103 2.96 6.15 -0.99
C MET A 103 3.04 5.53 -2.39
N ASP A 104 3.59 6.25 -3.36
CA ASP A 104 3.82 5.70 -4.71
C ASP A 104 4.73 4.49 -4.65
N ALA A 105 5.86 4.61 -3.93
CA ALA A 105 6.80 3.52 -3.75
C ALA A 105 6.13 2.30 -3.07
N CYS A 106 5.25 2.53 -2.09
CA CYS A 106 4.50 1.46 -1.43
C CYS A 106 3.55 0.76 -2.40
N VAL A 107 2.74 1.50 -3.17
CA VAL A 107 1.81 0.93 -4.14
C VAL A 107 2.55 0.13 -5.22
N ASP A 108 3.64 0.67 -5.74
CA ASP A 108 4.43 0.01 -6.77
C ASP A 108 5.10 -1.26 -6.24
N ALA A 109 5.64 -1.22 -5.02
CA ALA A 109 6.24 -2.40 -4.39
C ALA A 109 5.20 -3.51 -4.15
N LEU A 110 4.03 -3.18 -3.62
CA LEU A 110 2.93 -4.14 -3.44
C LEU A 110 2.46 -4.73 -4.78
N THR A 111 2.42 -3.92 -5.82
CA THR A 111 2.03 -4.36 -7.17
C THR A 111 3.04 -5.33 -7.76
N ARG A 112 4.34 -5.05 -7.61
CA ARG A 112 5.40 -5.96 -8.04
C ARG A 112 5.32 -7.30 -7.31
N LEU A 113 5.09 -7.27 -6.00
CA LEU A 113 4.93 -8.49 -5.19
C LEU A 113 3.71 -9.31 -5.62
N LEU A 114 2.59 -8.68 -5.95
CA LEU A 114 1.42 -9.37 -6.53
C LEU A 114 1.73 -10.02 -7.87
N HIS A 115 2.50 -9.35 -8.73
CA HIS A 115 2.91 -9.90 -10.02
C HIS A 115 3.79 -11.14 -9.83
N ILE A 116 4.81 -11.05 -8.97
CA ILE A 116 5.68 -12.18 -8.62
C ILE A 116 4.86 -13.36 -8.09
N ALA A 117 3.93 -13.11 -7.17
CA ALA A 117 3.06 -14.15 -6.62
C ALA A 117 2.20 -14.84 -7.69
N THR A 118 1.71 -14.09 -8.67
CA THR A 118 0.90 -14.63 -9.77
C THR A 118 1.73 -15.52 -10.70
N THR A 119 2.97 -15.13 -10.99
CA THR A 119 3.90 -15.93 -11.79
C THR A 119 4.22 -17.25 -11.11
N ILE A 120 4.56 -17.23 -9.81
CA ILE A 120 4.85 -18.45 -9.02
C ILE A 120 3.67 -19.42 -8.98
N ALA A 121 2.45 -18.89 -8.89
CA ALA A 121 1.24 -19.71 -8.91
C ALA A 121 0.99 -20.39 -10.27
N THR A 122 1.50 -19.81 -11.35
CA THR A 122 1.31 -20.33 -12.73
C THR A 122 2.36 -21.39 -13.09
N ASP A 123 3.57 -21.29 -12.54
CA ASP A 123 4.70 -22.18 -12.86
C ASP A 123 4.72 -23.50 -12.07
N ARG A 124 3.82 -23.68 -11.09
CA ARG A 124 3.75 -24.92 -10.29
C ARG A 124 2.75 -25.89 -10.93
N PRO A 125 3.18 -27.05 -11.49
CA PRO A 125 2.25 -28.02 -12.03
C PRO A 125 1.42 -28.65 -10.91
N VAL A 126 0.13 -28.88 -11.19
CA VAL A 126 -0.84 -29.58 -10.31
C VAL A 126 -0.38 -31.01 -10.02
#